data_AF-A0A6L7XYX1-F1
#
_entry.id   AF-A0A6L7XYX1-F1
#
_cell.length_a   1.000
_cell.length_b   1.000
_cell.length_c   1.000
_cell.angle_alpha   90.00
_cell.angle_beta   90.00
_cell.angle_gamma   90.00
#
_symmetry.space_group_name_H-M   'P 1'
#
loop_
_entity.id
_entity.type
_entity.pdbx_description
1 polymer ?
#
loop_
_entity_poly.entity_id
_entity_poly.type
_entity_poly.pdbx_seq_one_letter_code
_entity_poly.pdbx_strand_id
1 'polypeptide(L)'
;MATQATLVERGQAASSLSLPEELLLALLDEERGYFRQVPGWNLNCAMVGAALGELSLLGRIDTDLTSLTLLDATPTGRPLLDPILREVAAGSGTHDARYWIERLAPQSDSVISEALDELVRRQFLDAHDGGFYTFARRQRRGKIASGEDQVVGEYVNAQLAKVIFTDEIPGPREVILTGLVNACRVFHLMYQLDEEVEERIRFVSQMDLIGQAIAAAVSQSILAPALRRPSLTKPIPTVSLRDLVFNQELREGRLPAAFANLAAKHGPVFEIPVPFRPNIIVLAGLKTNEWAHRMGRVYLRSKEYFEGVDKAYGVSRSMHSIDGADHFRFRKSMNTAYSRKTLTRRLDEVYDLARAHMARWEVGTTMPVQTMLRPFINAQTSPLLANIDTQDEIVDALEYKVRVLNVGIIKMLPKFMLKTPSMRRRAGS
;
A
#
# COMPACT_ATOMS: atom_id res chain seq x y z
N MET A 1 13.51 -31.58 -21.92
CA MET A 1 13.18 -30.75 -23.11
C MET A 1 12.06 -29.74 -22.88
N ALA A 2 11.04 -30.03 -22.04
CA ALA A 2 10.01 -29.04 -21.70
C ALA A 2 10.53 -27.83 -20.87
N THR A 3 11.57 -28.02 -20.06
CA THR A 3 12.12 -27.00 -19.13
C THR A 3 12.84 -25.83 -19.82
N GLN A 4 13.55 -26.09 -20.93
CA GLN A 4 14.23 -25.04 -21.69
C GLN A 4 13.25 -24.17 -22.49
N ALA A 5 12.16 -24.75 -23.00
CA ALA A 5 11.16 -24.02 -23.77
C ALA A 5 10.39 -22.99 -22.91
N THR A 6 10.02 -23.35 -21.67
CA THR A 6 9.36 -22.43 -20.73
C THR A 6 10.27 -21.32 -20.21
N LEU A 7 11.57 -21.59 -20.02
CA LEU A 7 12.56 -20.56 -19.66
C LEU A 7 12.81 -19.59 -20.83
N VAL A 8 12.81 -20.08 -22.08
CA VAL A 8 12.95 -19.24 -23.28
C VAL A 8 11.69 -18.37 -23.52
N GLU A 9 10.49 -18.91 -23.38
CA GLU A 9 9.23 -18.13 -23.49
C GLU A 9 9.11 -17.08 -22.36
N ARG A 10 9.57 -17.39 -21.14
CA ARG A 10 9.55 -16.43 -20.02
C ARG A 10 10.69 -15.42 -20.09
N GLY A 11 11.86 -15.79 -20.61
CA GLY A 11 12.93 -14.87 -20.99
C GLY A 11 12.49 -13.91 -22.09
N GLN A 12 11.68 -14.37 -23.05
CA GLN A 12 11.01 -13.52 -24.03
C GLN A 12 9.93 -12.61 -23.40
N ALA A 13 9.15 -13.11 -22.43
CA ALA A 13 8.19 -12.28 -21.69
C ALA A 13 8.87 -11.21 -20.81
N ALA A 14 10.00 -11.53 -20.19
CA ALA A 14 10.83 -10.58 -19.43
C ALA A 14 11.54 -9.58 -20.36
N SER A 15 11.99 -10.00 -21.54
CA SER A 15 12.60 -9.11 -22.55
C SER A 15 11.64 -8.03 -23.10
N SER A 16 10.35 -8.13 -22.79
CA SER A 16 9.35 -7.12 -23.14
C SER A 16 8.96 -6.22 -21.96
N LEU A 17 9.53 -6.42 -20.77
CA LEU A 17 9.40 -5.48 -19.66
C LEU A 17 10.30 -4.27 -19.91
N SER A 18 9.86 -3.11 -19.45
CA SER A 18 10.73 -1.93 -19.37
C SER A 18 11.54 -1.94 -18.06
N LEU A 19 12.68 -1.23 -18.02
CA LEU A 19 13.46 -1.06 -16.78
C LEU A 19 12.62 -0.49 -15.62
N PRO A 20 11.71 0.48 -15.82
CA PRO A 20 10.77 0.91 -14.78
C PRO A 20 9.89 -0.23 -14.23
N GLU A 21 9.39 -1.10 -15.09
CA GLU A 21 8.59 -2.27 -14.69
C GLU A 21 9.44 -3.28 -13.92
N GLU A 22 10.64 -3.60 -14.40
CA GLU A 22 11.57 -4.51 -13.73
C GLU A 22 11.97 -3.97 -12.34
N LEU A 23 12.26 -2.67 -12.24
CA LEU A 23 12.56 -2.02 -10.98
C LEU A 23 11.38 -2.14 -10.00
N LEU A 24 10.14 -1.85 -10.42
CA LEU A 24 8.98 -2.02 -9.55
C LEU A 24 8.81 -3.47 -9.08
N LEU A 25 9.01 -4.45 -9.97
CA LEU A 25 8.94 -5.87 -9.60
C LEU A 25 10.04 -6.26 -8.61
N ALA A 26 11.28 -5.80 -8.80
CA ALA A 26 12.39 -6.04 -7.88
C ALA A 26 12.14 -5.43 -6.49
N LEU A 27 11.55 -4.24 -6.47
CA LEU A 27 11.22 -3.55 -5.23
C LEU A 27 10.01 -4.16 -4.51
N LEU A 28 9.15 -4.94 -5.17
CA LEU A 28 7.92 -5.44 -4.56
C LEU A 28 8.21 -6.46 -3.43
N ASP A 29 7.78 -6.12 -2.22
CA ASP A 29 7.67 -7.06 -1.10
C ASP A 29 6.30 -7.74 -1.13
N GLU A 30 6.27 -8.99 -1.59
CA GLU A 30 5.01 -9.75 -1.76
C GLU A 30 4.30 -10.06 -0.44
N GLU A 31 5.02 -10.07 0.68
CA GLU A 31 4.40 -10.27 1.98
C GLU A 31 3.67 -9.01 2.42
N ARG A 32 4.31 -7.85 2.26
CA ARG A 32 3.76 -6.55 2.68
C ARG A 32 2.81 -5.93 1.67
N GLY A 33 2.90 -6.36 0.40
CA GLY A 33 2.14 -5.81 -0.72
C GLY A 33 2.60 -4.41 -1.15
N TYR A 34 3.79 -3.99 -0.72
CA TYR A 34 4.38 -2.67 -0.97
C TYR A 34 5.76 -2.81 -1.58
N PHE A 35 6.23 -1.73 -2.20
CA PHE A 35 7.62 -1.62 -2.63
C PHE A 35 8.53 -1.36 -1.42
N ARG A 36 9.66 -2.05 -1.36
CA ARG A 36 10.74 -1.83 -0.41
C ARG A 36 11.23 -0.40 -0.56
N GLN A 37 11.19 0.35 0.53
CA GLN A 37 11.65 1.74 0.58
C GLN A 37 12.58 1.91 1.78
N VAL A 38 13.64 2.70 1.59
CA VAL A 38 14.58 3.10 2.64
C VAL A 38 14.17 4.49 3.12
N PRO A 39 14.16 4.78 4.45
CA PRO A 39 13.82 6.11 4.95
C PRO A 39 14.69 7.21 4.30
N GLY A 40 14.06 8.29 3.83
CA GLY A 40 14.73 9.40 3.15
C GLY A 40 14.86 9.23 1.64
N TRP A 41 14.49 8.07 1.07
CA TRP A 41 14.48 7.86 -0.37
C TRP A 41 13.17 8.32 -1.02
N ASN A 42 13.30 9.06 -2.13
CA ASN A 42 12.22 9.32 -3.08
C ASN A 42 12.22 8.31 -4.26
N LEU A 43 11.24 7.40 -4.30
CA LEU A 43 11.03 6.44 -5.41
C LEU A 43 10.96 7.14 -6.78
N ASN A 44 10.49 8.39 -6.80
CA ASN A 44 10.32 9.21 -8.00
C ASN A 44 11.62 9.34 -8.80
N CYS A 45 12.76 9.59 -8.14
CA CYS A 45 14.05 9.75 -8.81
C CYS A 45 14.51 8.44 -9.44
N ALA A 46 14.32 7.32 -8.74
CA ALA A 46 14.69 5.99 -9.24
C ALA A 46 13.85 5.58 -10.46
N MET A 47 12.56 5.93 -10.46
CA MET A 47 11.64 5.63 -11.56
C MET A 47 11.95 6.46 -12.81
N VAL A 48 12.30 7.73 -12.64
CA VAL A 48 12.80 8.56 -13.76
C VAL A 48 14.15 8.04 -14.25
N GLY A 49 15.06 7.68 -13.34
CA GLY A 49 16.34 7.08 -13.69
C GLY A 49 16.17 5.79 -14.51
N ALA A 50 15.25 4.91 -14.11
CA ALA A 50 14.91 3.71 -14.86
C ALA A 50 14.34 4.02 -16.25
N ALA A 51 13.50 5.05 -16.37
CA ALA A 51 12.94 5.46 -17.66
C ALA A 51 14.00 6.05 -18.59
N LEU A 52 14.94 6.85 -18.08
CA LEU A 52 16.10 7.32 -18.84
C LEU A 52 17.00 6.15 -19.27
N GLY A 53 17.24 5.19 -18.38
CA GLY A 53 17.97 3.96 -18.71
C GLY A 53 17.30 3.20 -19.86
N GLU A 54 15.97 3.06 -19.84
CA GLU A 54 15.22 2.39 -20.91
C GLU A 54 15.30 3.17 -22.23
N LEU A 55 15.19 4.50 -22.19
CA LEU A 55 15.36 5.34 -23.38
C LEU A 55 16.76 5.22 -23.99
N SER A 56 17.78 5.05 -23.14
CA SER A 56 19.15 4.82 -23.60
C SER A 56 19.31 3.44 -24.26
N LEU A 57 18.75 2.38 -23.66
CA LEU A 57 18.71 1.05 -24.27
C LEU A 57 17.96 1.01 -25.61
N LEU A 58 16.97 1.90 -25.78
CA LEU A 58 16.23 2.08 -27.05
C LEU A 58 16.97 2.99 -28.05
N GLY A 59 18.14 3.53 -27.70
CA GLY A 59 18.92 4.44 -28.55
C GLY A 59 18.24 5.79 -28.80
N ARG A 60 17.35 6.23 -27.90
CA ARG A 60 16.70 7.56 -27.98
C ARG A 60 17.57 8.66 -27.38
N ILE A 61 18.31 8.31 -26.33
CA ILE A 61 19.24 9.19 -25.64
C ILE A 61 20.56 8.48 -25.43
N ASP A 62 21.61 9.26 -25.23
CA ASP A 62 22.89 8.78 -24.71
C ASP A 62 23.27 9.62 -23.50
N THR A 63 23.99 9.06 -22.54
CA THR A 63 24.45 9.82 -21.38
C THR A 63 25.82 9.35 -20.94
N ASP A 64 26.70 10.31 -20.70
CA ASP A 64 27.95 10.10 -19.98
C ASP A 64 27.83 10.67 -18.55
N LEU A 65 28.95 10.76 -17.84
CA LEU A 65 29.00 11.29 -16.47
C LEU A 65 28.77 12.81 -16.36
N THR A 66 28.78 13.53 -17.49
CA THR A 66 28.79 15.00 -17.58
C THR A 66 27.63 15.57 -18.38
N SER A 67 27.06 14.81 -19.31
CA SER A 67 26.03 15.28 -20.23
C SER A 67 25.13 14.15 -20.73
N LEU A 68 23.86 14.47 -20.89
CA LEU A 68 22.85 13.67 -21.56
C LEU A 68 22.57 14.30 -22.92
N THR A 69 22.67 13.50 -23.98
CA THR A 69 22.44 13.90 -25.36
C THR A 69 21.22 13.18 -25.94
N LEU A 70 20.44 13.92 -26.74
CA LEU A 70 19.31 13.35 -27.46
C LEU A 70 19.81 12.78 -28.79
N LEU A 71 19.55 11.49 -29.04
CA LEU A 71 19.90 10.83 -30.29
C LEU A 71 18.72 10.80 -31.27
N ASP A 72 17.52 10.48 -30.78
CA ASP A 72 16.30 10.34 -31.57
C ASP A 72 15.07 10.78 -30.75
N ALA A 73 14.33 11.75 -31.27
CA ALA A 73 13.13 12.30 -30.66
C ALA A 73 11.85 11.52 -31.01
N THR A 74 11.94 10.47 -31.82
CA THR A 74 10.79 9.67 -32.26
C THR A 74 10.13 9.00 -31.06
N PRO A 75 8.80 9.15 -30.87
CA PRO A 75 8.07 8.48 -29.80
C PRO A 75 8.34 6.97 -29.76
N THR A 76 8.48 6.43 -28.56
CA THR A 76 8.75 5.01 -28.32
C THR A 76 7.49 4.15 -28.46
N GLY A 77 6.31 4.79 -28.41
CA GLY A 77 5.02 4.09 -28.33
C GLY A 77 4.71 3.56 -26.92
N ARG A 78 5.56 3.85 -25.93
CA ARG A 78 5.35 3.50 -24.52
C ARG A 78 4.89 4.76 -23.75
N PRO A 79 3.64 4.77 -23.24
CA PRO A 79 3.08 5.93 -22.53
C PRO A 79 3.92 6.40 -21.33
N LEU A 80 4.62 5.49 -20.66
CA LEU A 80 5.49 5.83 -19.52
C LEU A 80 6.81 6.53 -19.91
N LEU A 81 7.27 6.40 -21.17
CA LEU A 81 8.56 6.95 -21.64
C LEU A 81 8.38 8.22 -22.48
N ASP A 82 7.33 8.26 -23.29
CA ASP A 82 7.11 9.35 -24.26
C ASP A 82 6.99 10.75 -23.62
N PRO A 83 6.38 10.94 -22.44
CA PRO A 83 6.40 12.22 -21.75
C PRO A 83 7.81 12.68 -21.37
N ILE A 84 8.65 11.77 -20.90
CA ILE A 84 10.04 12.05 -20.53
C ILE A 84 10.83 12.43 -21.78
N LEU A 85 10.73 11.63 -22.85
CA LEU A 85 11.44 11.89 -24.10
C LEU A 85 11.06 13.25 -24.69
N ARG A 86 9.78 13.63 -24.62
CA ARG A 86 9.29 14.94 -25.10
C ARG A 86 9.89 16.09 -24.32
N GLU A 87 9.99 15.98 -23.00
CA GLU A 87 10.59 17.02 -22.15
C GLU A 87 12.09 17.15 -22.42
N VAL A 88 12.80 16.02 -22.58
CA VAL A 88 14.23 16.01 -22.96
C VAL A 88 14.42 16.67 -24.33
N ALA A 89 13.56 16.35 -25.30
CA ALA A 89 13.62 16.94 -26.64
C ALA A 89 13.27 18.43 -26.69
N ALA A 90 12.45 18.91 -25.76
CA ALA A 90 12.12 20.33 -25.61
C ALA A 90 13.19 21.13 -24.85
N GLY A 91 14.11 20.45 -24.16
CA GLY A 91 15.20 21.07 -23.40
C GLY A 91 16.20 21.79 -24.29
N SER A 92 16.54 23.02 -23.92
CA SER A 92 17.65 23.74 -24.52
C SER A 92 18.88 23.67 -23.63
N GLY A 93 20.02 23.25 -24.19
CA GLY A 93 21.32 23.24 -23.50
C GLY A 93 21.79 21.84 -23.12
N THR A 94 23.08 21.75 -22.78
CA THR A 94 23.72 20.50 -22.35
C THR A 94 23.58 20.36 -20.84
N HIS A 95 22.86 19.33 -20.41
CA HIS A 95 22.61 19.04 -18.99
C HIS A 95 22.97 17.59 -18.68
N ASP A 96 23.38 17.31 -17.45
CA ASP A 96 23.71 15.97 -16.98
C ASP A 96 22.46 15.15 -16.64
N ALA A 97 22.63 13.85 -16.40
CA ALA A 97 21.53 12.96 -15.98
C ALA A 97 20.85 13.42 -14.68
N ARG A 98 21.61 14.04 -13.77
CA ARG A 98 21.11 14.54 -12.49
C ARG A 98 20.09 15.65 -12.67
N TYR A 99 20.40 16.65 -13.48
CA TYR A 99 19.48 17.74 -13.80
C TYR A 99 18.16 17.20 -14.32
N TRP A 100 18.21 16.25 -15.26
CA TRP A 100 17.01 15.66 -15.85
C TRP A 100 16.20 14.86 -14.83
N ILE A 101 16.86 14.06 -13.98
CA ILE A 101 16.19 13.32 -12.90
C ILE A 101 15.51 14.27 -11.92
N GLU A 102 16.19 15.31 -11.43
CA GLU A 102 15.63 16.27 -10.49
C GLU A 102 14.47 17.07 -11.11
N ARG A 103 14.59 17.46 -12.39
CA ARG A 103 13.55 18.18 -13.14
C ARG A 103 12.30 17.34 -13.36
N LEU A 104 12.46 16.06 -13.67
CA LEU A 104 11.37 15.15 -14.05
C LEU A 104 10.77 14.40 -12.85
N ALA A 105 11.47 14.32 -11.71
CA ALA A 105 10.98 13.65 -10.50
C ALA A 105 9.56 14.10 -10.05
N PRO A 106 9.15 15.38 -10.15
CA PRO A 106 7.78 15.79 -9.84
C PRO A 106 6.70 15.18 -10.75
N GLN A 107 7.06 14.71 -11.95
CA GLN A 107 6.16 14.10 -12.92
C GLN A 107 6.14 12.57 -12.86
N SER A 108 7.02 11.97 -12.06
CA SER A 108 7.19 10.51 -11.92
C SER A 108 5.93 9.75 -11.49
N ASP A 109 4.96 10.42 -10.84
CA ASP A 109 3.64 9.83 -10.52
C ASP A 109 2.99 9.21 -11.76
N SER A 110 3.14 9.83 -12.92
CA SER A 110 2.63 9.31 -14.20
C SER A 110 3.37 8.04 -14.62
N VAL A 111 4.71 8.06 -14.59
CA VAL A 111 5.58 6.92 -14.93
C VAL A 111 5.26 5.72 -14.04
N ILE A 112 5.11 5.94 -12.73
CA ILE A 112 4.80 4.90 -11.75
C ILE A 112 3.41 4.33 -12.02
N SER A 113 2.41 5.19 -12.23
CA SER A 113 1.02 4.74 -12.46
C SER A 113 0.91 3.93 -13.75
N GLU A 114 1.47 4.43 -14.85
CA GLU A 114 1.46 3.74 -16.15
C GLU A 114 2.20 2.40 -16.10
N ALA A 115 3.35 2.33 -15.43
CA ALA A 115 4.09 1.08 -15.28
C ALA A 115 3.32 0.04 -14.45
N LEU A 116 2.65 0.46 -13.36
CA LEU A 116 1.82 -0.42 -12.54
C LEU A 116 0.58 -0.89 -13.29
N ASP A 117 -0.09 0.00 -14.01
CA ASP A 117 -1.26 -0.32 -14.83
C ASP A 117 -0.90 -1.32 -15.93
N GLU A 118 0.26 -1.15 -16.57
CA GLU A 118 0.77 -2.07 -17.57
C GLU A 118 1.11 -3.45 -16.97
N LEU A 119 1.75 -3.49 -15.80
CA LEU A 119 2.04 -4.73 -15.08
C LEU A 119 0.75 -5.47 -14.66
N VAL A 120 -0.30 -4.75 -14.30
CA VAL A 120 -1.61 -5.32 -13.97
C VAL A 120 -2.32 -5.82 -15.23
N ARG A 121 -2.34 -5.01 -16.30
CA ARG A 121 -2.95 -5.35 -17.60
C ARG A 121 -2.32 -6.62 -18.19
N ARG A 122 -1.00 -6.75 -18.08
CA ARG A 122 -0.23 -7.93 -18.52
C ARG A 122 -0.29 -9.12 -17.56
N GLN A 123 -1.04 -8.99 -16.45
CA GLN A 123 -1.22 -10.03 -15.43
C GLN A 123 0.10 -10.47 -14.76
N PHE A 124 1.04 -9.54 -14.57
CA PHE A 124 2.17 -9.76 -13.67
C PHE A 124 1.80 -9.41 -12.23
N LEU A 125 0.98 -8.38 -12.04
CA LEU A 125 0.48 -7.94 -10.73
C LEU A 125 -1.05 -8.01 -10.63
N ASP A 126 -1.55 -8.30 -9.44
CA ASP A 126 -2.92 -8.04 -9.01
C ASP A 126 -2.90 -6.80 -8.10
N ALA A 127 -3.71 -5.79 -8.42
CA ALA A 127 -3.94 -4.64 -7.57
C ALA A 127 -5.04 -4.93 -6.52
N HIS A 128 -4.87 -4.41 -5.31
CA HIS A 128 -5.83 -4.50 -4.21
C HIS A 128 -6.11 -3.12 -3.61
N ASP A 129 -7.25 -2.97 -2.92
CA ASP A 129 -7.69 -1.73 -2.25
C ASP A 129 -6.64 -1.13 -1.32
N GLY A 130 -6.29 0.14 -1.53
CA GLY A 130 -5.00 0.21 -2.18
C GLY A 130 -4.17 1.45 -2.10
N GLY A 131 -3.12 1.54 -2.91
CA GLY A 131 -2.60 0.50 -3.83
C GLY A 131 -1.68 -0.51 -3.15
N PHE A 132 -2.18 -1.70 -2.82
CA PHE A 132 -1.30 -2.85 -2.56
C PHE A 132 -1.20 -3.69 -3.82
N TYR A 133 -0.04 -4.30 -4.03
CA TYR A 133 0.21 -5.14 -5.18
C TYR A 133 0.70 -6.51 -4.74
N THR A 134 0.32 -7.54 -5.49
CA THR A 134 0.86 -8.88 -5.33
C THR A 134 1.07 -9.49 -6.69
N PHE A 135 1.95 -10.48 -6.83
CA PHE A 135 2.04 -11.22 -8.09
C PHE A 135 0.70 -11.86 -8.48
N ALA A 136 0.35 -11.81 -9.76
CA ALA A 136 -0.95 -12.29 -10.23
C ALA A 136 -1.18 -13.77 -9.90
N ARG A 137 -2.44 -14.17 -9.68
CA ARG A 137 -2.78 -15.58 -9.37
C ARG A 137 -2.23 -16.61 -10.36
N ARG A 138 -2.12 -16.28 -11.65
CA ARG A 138 -1.54 -17.15 -12.69
C ARG A 138 -0.06 -17.45 -12.41
N GLN A 139 0.68 -16.45 -11.95
CA GLN A 139 2.08 -16.59 -11.53
C GLN A 139 2.19 -17.47 -10.26
N ARG A 140 1.31 -17.25 -9.27
CA ARG A 140 1.30 -18.04 -8.03
C ARG A 140 0.86 -19.50 -8.21
N ARG A 141 0.02 -19.81 -9.20
CA ARG A 141 -0.40 -21.20 -9.49
C ARG A 141 0.68 -22.02 -10.21
N GLY A 142 1.53 -21.38 -11.03
CA GLY A 142 2.72 -22.04 -11.61
C GLY A 142 3.58 -22.67 -10.51
N LYS A 143 3.90 -21.88 -9.47
CA LYS A 143 4.68 -22.29 -8.28
C LYS A 143 4.18 -23.57 -7.59
N ILE A 144 2.87 -23.81 -7.57
CA ILE A 144 2.26 -24.96 -6.86
C ILE A 144 2.24 -26.22 -7.75
N ALA A 145 2.20 -26.07 -9.08
CA ALA A 145 1.99 -27.18 -9.99
C ALA A 145 3.27 -27.96 -10.36
N SER A 146 4.46 -27.37 -10.23
CA SER A 146 5.72 -27.98 -10.70
C SER A 146 6.89 -27.99 -9.72
N GLY A 147 6.77 -27.43 -8.51
CA GLY A 147 7.86 -27.42 -7.51
C GLY A 147 9.09 -26.58 -7.87
N GLU A 148 9.26 -26.19 -9.14
CA GLU A 148 10.40 -25.43 -9.69
C GLU A 148 9.99 -24.12 -10.41
N ASP A 149 8.70 -23.80 -10.49
CA ASP A 149 8.20 -22.63 -11.23
C ASP A 149 8.40 -21.31 -10.48
N GLN A 150 9.42 -20.54 -10.86
CA GLN A 150 9.62 -19.15 -10.41
C GLN A 150 8.55 -18.20 -10.97
N VAL A 151 8.03 -17.33 -10.10
CA VAL A 151 7.19 -16.17 -10.44
C VAL A 151 8.03 -15.13 -11.19
N VAL A 152 7.48 -14.36 -12.13
CA VAL A 152 8.26 -13.36 -12.92
C VAL A 152 8.97 -12.29 -12.06
N GLY A 153 8.41 -11.90 -10.90
CA GLY A 153 9.16 -11.04 -9.96
C GLY A 153 10.25 -11.79 -9.18
N GLU A 154 10.07 -13.09 -8.92
CA GLU A 154 11.16 -13.95 -8.44
C GLU A 154 12.20 -14.16 -9.54
N TYR A 155 11.84 -14.11 -10.83
CA TYR A 155 12.78 -14.13 -11.96
C TYR A 155 13.65 -12.88 -11.98
N VAL A 156 13.08 -11.67 -11.85
CA VAL A 156 13.90 -10.44 -11.76
C VAL A 156 14.83 -10.50 -10.56
N ASN A 157 14.33 -10.93 -9.40
CA ASN A 157 15.18 -11.12 -8.21
C ASN A 157 16.21 -12.24 -8.39
N ALA A 158 15.90 -13.29 -9.12
CA ALA A 158 16.83 -14.37 -9.42
C ALA A 158 17.90 -13.94 -10.42
N GLN A 159 17.56 -13.06 -11.38
CA GLN A 159 18.54 -12.45 -12.28
C GLN A 159 19.46 -11.52 -11.50
N LEU A 160 18.92 -10.65 -10.64
CA LEU A 160 19.74 -9.83 -9.74
C LEU A 160 20.63 -10.70 -8.84
N ALA A 161 20.08 -11.77 -8.25
CA ALA A 161 20.86 -12.73 -7.46
C ALA A 161 21.97 -13.38 -8.30
N LYS A 162 21.68 -13.80 -9.52
CA LYS A 162 22.65 -14.39 -10.43
C LYS A 162 23.79 -13.41 -10.73
N VAL A 163 23.48 -12.16 -11.02
CA VAL A 163 24.48 -11.11 -11.31
C VAL A 163 25.40 -10.84 -10.13
N ILE A 164 24.87 -10.84 -8.90
CA ILE A 164 25.65 -10.50 -7.69
C ILE A 164 26.36 -11.69 -7.05
N PHE A 165 25.88 -12.92 -7.23
CA PHE A 165 26.46 -14.13 -6.63
C PHE A 165 27.23 -15.01 -7.63
N THR A 166 27.27 -14.64 -8.92
CA THR A 166 28.02 -15.39 -9.93
C THR A 166 28.94 -14.46 -10.73
N ASP A 167 30.00 -15.05 -11.29
CA ASP A 167 30.97 -14.35 -12.15
C ASP A 167 30.55 -14.25 -13.61
N GLU A 168 29.31 -14.61 -13.96
CA GLU A 168 28.81 -14.44 -15.33
C GLU A 168 28.81 -12.96 -15.74
N ILE A 169 29.11 -12.68 -17.00
CA ILE A 169 29.14 -11.30 -17.52
C ILE A 169 27.69 -10.84 -17.75
N PRO A 170 27.20 -9.83 -17.00
CA PRO A 170 25.83 -9.35 -17.14
C PRO A 170 25.63 -8.56 -18.44
N GLY A 171 24.40 -8.58 -18.96
CA GLY A 171 24.00 -7.74 -20.09
C GLY A 171 23.80 -6.26 -19.69
N PRO A 172 23.73 -5.32 -20.65
CA PRO A 172 23.58 -3.88 -20.35
C PRO A 172 22.36 -3.54 -19.48
N ARG A 173 21.22 -4.19 -19.75
CA ARG A 173 19.98 -4.04 -18.95
C ARG A 173 20.18 -4.45 -17.50
N GLU A 174 20.84 -5.58 -17.26
CA GLU A 174 21.11 -6.13 -15.93
C GLU A 174 22.07 -5.24 -15.14
N VAL A 175 23.07 -4.67 -15.82
CA VAL A 175 24.01 -3.71 -15.23
C VAL A 175 23.26 -2.45 -14.75
N ILE A 176 22.43 -1.84 -15.61
CA ILE A 176 21.66 -0.65 -15.26
C ILE A 176 20.71 -0.94 -14.09
N LEU A 177 19.98 -2.06 -14.14
CA LEU A 177 19.05 -2.43 -13.07
C LEU A 177 19.78 -2.67 -11.74
N THR A 178 20.92 -3.35 -11.78
CA THR A 178 21.77 -3.58 -10.59
C THR A 178 22.26 -2.26 -10.00
N GLY A 179 22.74 -1.34 -10.84
CA GLY A 179 23.16 0.00 -10.42
C GLY A 179 22.02 0.79 -9.77
N LEU A 180 20.81 0.75 -10.34
CA LEU A 180 19.62 1.40 -9.79
C LEU A 180 19.21 0.81 -8.44
N VAL A 181 19.13 -0.51 -8.32
CA VAL A 181 18.76 -1.19 -7.06
C VAL A 181 19.80 -0.91 -5.96
N ASN A 182 21.08 -0.84 -6.33
CA ASN A 182 22.16 -0.45 -5.44
C ASN A 182 22.04 1.02 -4.99
N ALA A 183 21.80 1.95 -5.92
CA ALA A 183 21.57 3.37 -5.61
C ALA A 183 20.38 3.59 -4.66
N CYS A 184 19.36 2.74 -4.76
CA CYS A 184 18.21 2.71 -3.88
C CYS A 184 18.48 2.07 -2.50
N ARG A 185 19.67 1.47 -2.29
CA ARG A 185 20.09 0.73 -1.10
C ARG A 185 19.19 -0.44 -0.73
N VAL A 186 18.60 -1.10 -1.73
CA VAL A 186 17.61 -2.17 -1.50
C VAL A 186 18.26 -3.55 -1.36
N PHE A 187 19.47 -3.76 -1.87
CA PHE A 187 20.17 -5.05 -1.74
C PHE A 187 20.29 -5.52 -0.28
N HIS A 188 20.63 -4.63 0.66
CA HIS A 188 20.71 -4.96 2.09
C HIS A 188 19.35 -5.32 2.72
N LEU A 189 18.23 -5.00 2.06
CA LEU A 189 16.89 -5.42 2.50
C LEU A 189 16.46 -6.76 1.89
N MET A 190 17.15 -7.21 0.84
CA MET A 190 16.82 -8.42 0.08
C MET A 190 17.75 -9.58 0.46
N TYR A 191 19.03 -9.30 0.66
CA TYR A 191 20.07 -10.29 0.88
C TYR A 191 20.95 -9.92 2.08
N GLN A 192 21.59 -10.93 2.65
CA GLN A 192 22.75 -10.75 3.51
C GLN A 192 23.96 -10.62 2.59
N LEU A 193 24.61 -9.45 2.61
CA LEU A 193 25.76 -9.17 1.77
C LEU A 193 27.03 -9.32 2.62
N ASP A 194 28.00 -10.06 2.11
CA ASP A 194 29.38 -10.05 2.59
C ASP A 194 30.23 -9.10 1.72
N GLU A 195 31.50 -8.96 2.08
CA GLU A 195 32.43 -8.05 1.41
C GLU A 195 32.63 -8.40 -0.07
N GLU A 196 32.69 -9.69 -0.41
CA GLU A 196 32.86 -10.19 -1.78
C GLU A 196 31.67 -9.79 -2.67
N VAL A 197 30.44 -9.98 -2.18
CA VAL A 197 29.23 -9.60 -2.91
C VAL A 197 29.10 -8.09 -3.03
N GLU A 198 29.49 -7.32 -2.00
CA GLU A 198 29.52 -5.85 -2.08
C GLU A 198 30.52 -5.34 -3.13
N GLU A 199 31.70 -5.97 -3.22
CA GLU A 199 32.68 -5.69 -4.27
C GLU A 199 32.14 -6.04 -5.65
N ARG A 200 31.47 -7.19 -5.79
CA ARG A 200 30.82 -7.59 -7.04
C ARG A 200 29.75 -6.60 -7.48
N ILE A 201 28.87 -6.17 -6.57
CA ILE A 201 27.84 -5.16 -6.86
C ILE A 201 28.49 -3.85 -7.33
N ARG A 202 29.56 -3.41 -6.65
CA ARG A 202 30.30 -2.20 -7.02
C ARG A 202 30.94 -2.33 -8.40
N PHE A 203 31.57 -3.47 -8.68
CA PHE A 203 32.17 -3.77 -9.98
C PHE A 203 31.13 -3.75 -11.09
N VAL A 204 30.03 -4.49 -10.94
CA VAL A 204 28.95 -4.54 -11.94
C VAL A 204 28.39 -3.15 -12.18
N SER A 205 28.15 -2.36 -11.13
CA SER A 205 27.61 -0.99 -11.26
C SER A 205 28.55 -0.02 -12.01
N GLN A 206 29.83 -0.38 -12.20
CA GLN A 206 30.82 0.41 -12.95
C GLN A 206 31.02 -0.07 -14.39
N MET A 207 30.38 -1.17 -14.81
CA MET A 207 30.55 -1.73 -16.15
C MET A 207 29.85 -0.92 -17.26
N ASP A 208 28.92 -0.04 -16.91
CA ASP A 208 28.15 0.78 -17.85
C ASP A 208 28.14 2.25 -17.40
N LEU A 209 28.63 3.15 -18.24
CA LEU A 209 28.72 4.58 -17.93
C LEU A 209 27.34 5.22 -17.78
N ILE A 210 26.35 4.73 -18.55
CA ILE A 210 24.96 5.19 -18.49
C ILE A 210 24.34 4.82 -17.14
N GLY A 211 24.40 3.53 -16.80
CA GLY A 211 23.94 2.99 -15.52
C GLY A 211 24.64 3.64 -14.35
N GLN A 212 25.95 3.90 -14.45
CA GLN A 212 26.72 4.60 -13.42
C GLN A 212 26.25 6.06 -13.25
N ALA A 213 26.09 6.81 -14.34
CA ALA A 213 25.64 8.20 -14.31
C ALA A 213 24.23 8.30 -13.70
N ILE A 214 23.32 7.42 -14.12
CA ILE A 214 21.95 7.36 -13.62
C ILE A 214 21.94 6.94 -12.14
N ALA A 215 22.65 5.89 -11.76
CA ALA A 215 22.71 5.42 -10.38
C ALA A 215 23.32 6.48 -9.45
N ALA A 216 24.37 7.17 -9.89
CA ALA A 216 24.98 8.27 -9.16
C ALA A 216 24.01 9.45 -9.00
N ALA A 217 23.34 9.85 -10.07
CA ALA A 217 22.33 10.90 -10.06
C ALA A 217 21.15 10.57 -9.14
N VAL A 218 20.66 9.33 -9.20
CA VAL A 218 19.62 8.81 -8.29
C VAL A 218 20.11 8.88 -6.85
N SER A 219 21.27 8.29 -6.52
CA SER A 219 21.83 8.31 -5.16
C SER A 219 21.99 9.74 -4.59
N GLN A 220 22.47 10.68 -5.41
CA GLN A 220 22.63 12.08 -5.00
C GLN A 220 21.29 12.82 -4.82
N SER A 221 20.31 12.55 -5.69
CA SER A 221 18.99 13.19 -5.65
C SER A 221 18.10 12.61 -4.54
N ILE A 222 18.32 11.36 -4.15
CA ILE A 222 17.68 10.71 -3.00
C ILE A 222 18.16 11.34 -1.69
N LEU A 223 19.44 11.68 -1.60
CA LEU A 223 20.04 12.29 -0.40
C LEU A 223 19.75 13.78 -0.26
N ALA A 224 19.18 14.42 -1.28
CA ALA A 224 18.67 15.78 -1.19
C ALA A 224 17.23 15.75 -0.68
N PRO A 225 16.95 16.13 0.59
CA PRO A 225 15.61 16.54 0.94
C PRO A 225 15.35 17.82 0.16
N ALA A 226 14.76 17.70 -1.03
CA ALA A 226 14.21 18.86 -1.71
C ALA A 226 13.23 19.48 -0.71
N LEU A 227 13.68 20.60 -0.15
CA LEU A 227 13.05 21.50 0.78
C LEU A 227 11.68 21.95 0.25
N ARG A 228 10.71 21.04 0.19
CA ARG A 228 9.32 21.40 0.29
C ARG A 228 8.91 21.10 1.71
N ARG A 229 9.25 22.04 2.59
CA ARG A 229 8.25 22.38 3.60
C ARG A 229 7.03 22.83 2.80
N PRO A 230 5.90 22.11 2.78
CA PRO A 230 4.67 22.80 2.44
C PRO A 230 4.58 23.89 3.50
N SER A 231 4.78 25.14 3.09
CA SER A 231 4.34 26.26 3.89
C SER A 231 2.83 26.08 4.00
N LEU A 232 2.35 25.40 5.04
CA LEU A 232 0.95 25.41 5.45
C LEU A 232 0.65 26.85 5.86
N THR A 233 0.47 27.70 4.85
CA THR A 233 0.31 29.15 4.97
C THR A 233 -1.15 29.55 5.05
N LYS A 234 -2.07 28.60 4.82
CA LYS A 234 -3.51 28.85 4.94
C LYS A 234 -4.03 28.14 6.19
N PRO A 235 -4.60 28.88 7.17
CA PRO A 235 -5.32 28.24 8.27
C PRO A 235 -6.50 27.45 7.71
N ILE A 236 -6.81 26.32 8.33
CA ILE A 236 -7.97 25.50 7.95
C ILE A 236 -9.23 26.32 8.27
N PRO A 237 -10.15 26.52 7.31
CA PRO A 237 -11.38 27.26 7.55
C PRO A 237 -12.28 26.49 8.54
N THR A 238 -12.71 27.17 9.60
CA THR A 238 -13.64 26.62 10.58
C THR A 238 -15.08 26.93 10.18
N VAL A 239 -15.92 25.90 10.14
CA VAL A 239 -17.35 26.00 9.82
C VAL A 239 -18.06 26.77 10.93
N SER A 240 -18.86 27.75 10.55
CA SER A 240 -19.66 28.51 11.50
C SER A 240 -20.80 27.66 12.07
N LEU A 241 -21.18 27.88 13.34
CA LEU A 241 -22.35 27.24 13.94
C LEU A 241 -23.64 27.51 13.15
N ARG A 242 -23.71 28.69 12.51
CA ARG A 242 -24.82 29.05 11.62
C ARG A 242 -24.89 28.09 10.44
N ASP A 243 -23.76 27.80 9.79
CA ASP A 243 -23.73 26.87 8.66
C ASP A 243 -24.10 25.44 9.07
N LEU A 244 -23.77 25.00 10.28
CA LEU A 244 -24.20 23.69 10.78
C LEU A 244 -25.70 23.65 11.07
N VAL A 245 -26.21 24.67 11.79
CA VAL A 245 -27.60 24.71 12.22
C VAL A 245 -28.55 24.91 11.05
N PHE A 246 -28.19 25.75 10.05
CA PHE A 246 -29.05 26.09 8.91
C PHE A 246 -28.86 25.17 7.69
N ASN A 247 -27.97 24.18 7.75
CA ASN A 247 -27.83 23.19 6.69
C ASN A 247 -29.02 22.23 6.70
N GLN A 248 -29.86 22.34 5.66
CA GLN A 248 -31.06 21.52 5.49
C GLN A 248 -30.73 20.03 5.43
N GLU A 249 -29.67 19.64 4.71
CA GLU A 249 -29.26 18.25 4.55
C GLU A 249 -28.84 17.61 5.89
N LEU A 250 -28.20 18.39 6.78
CA LEU A 250 -27.88 17.93 8.14
C LEU A 250 -29.16 17.66 8.97
N ARG A 251 -30.19 18.50 8.83
CA ARG A 251 -31.47 18.34 9.53
C ARG A 251 -32.27 17.15 9.03
N GLU A 252 -32.21 16.89 7.72
CA GLU A 252 -32.86 15.74 7.07
C GLU A 252 -32.06 14.43 7.25
N GLY A 253 -30.90 14.47 7.92
CA GLY A 253 -30.04 13.30 8.16
C GLY A 253 -29.25 12.83 6.94
N ARG A 254 -29.20 13.63 5.87
CA ARG A 254 -28.48 13.32 4.62
C ARG A 254 -27.02 13.75 4.72
N LEU A 255 -26.26 13.02 5.52
CA LEU A 255 -24.85 13.33 5.81
C LEU A 255 -23.98 13.53 4.55
N PRO A 256 -24.04 12.67 3.50
CA PRO A 256 -23.19 12.86 2.32
C PRO A 256 -23.44 14.19 1.59
N ALA A 257 -24.71 14.55 1.41
CA ALA A 257 -25.11 15.81 0.78
C ALA A 257 -24.71 17.01 1.64
N ALA A 258 -24.85 16.89 2.96
CA ALA A 258 -24.45 17.93 3.88
C ALA A 258 -22.94 18.21 3.85
N PHE A 259 -22.10 17.17 3.86
CA PHE A 259 -20.65 17.32 3.76
C PHE A 259 -20.22 17.85 2.39
N ALA A 260 -20.91 17.46 1.31
CA ALA A 260 -20.67 18.03 -0.02
C ALA A 260 -20.99 19.54 -0.06
N ASN A 261 -22.09 19.97 0.55
CA ASN A 261 -22.45 21.39 0.66
C ASN A 261 -21.41 22.19 1.48
N LEU A 262 -21.01 21.65 2.63
CA LEU A 262 -19.97 22.25 3.46
C LEU A 262 -18.63 22.34 2.73
N ALA A 263 -18.25 21.30 1.98
CA ALA A 263 -17.02 21.28 1.18
C ALA A 263 -17.07 22.28 0.01
N ALA A 264 -18.23 22.47 -0.62
CA ALA A 264 -18.39 23.47 -1.66
C ALA A 264 -18.22 24.91 -1.12
N LYS A 265 -18.65 25.16 0.12
CA LYS A 265 -18.58 26.47 0.78
C LYS A 265 -17.23 26.78 1.41
N HIS A 266 -16.65 25.81 2.14
CA HIS A 266 -15.44 25.99 2.96
C HIS A 266 -14.19 25.40 2.30
N GLY A 267 -14.33 24.73 1.17
CA GLY A 267 -13.25 24.05 0.46
C GLY A 267 -13.07 22.59 0.90
N PRO A 268 -12.07 21.90 0.33
CA PRO A 268 -11.89 20.45 0.49
C PRO A 268 -11.44 20.01 1.89
N VAL A 269 -10.87 20.92 2.68
CA VAL A 269 -10.41 20.68 4.05
C VAL A 269 -10.97 21.78 4.93
N PHE A 270 -11.80 21.42 5.90
CA PHE A 270 -12.43 22.36 6.81
C PHE A 270 -12.58 21.76 8.20
N GLU A 271 -12.82 22.59 9.19
CA GLU A 271 -12.89 22.20 10.59
C GLU A 271 -14.30 22.41 11.15
N ILE A 272 -14.86 21.40 11.81
CA ILE A 272 -16.16 21.48 12.47
C ILE A 272 -15.94 21.66 13.97
N PRO A 273 -16.42 22.76 14.58
CA PRO A 273 -16.35 22.94 16.02
C PRO A 273 -17.29 21.95 16.73
N VAL A 274 -16.76 21.25 17.74
CA VAL A 274 -17.54 20.31 18.54
C VAL A 274 -17.53 20.76 20.00
N PRO A 275 -18.70 20.99 20.63
CA PRO A 275 -18.76 21.38 22.03
C PRO A 275 -18.01 20.40 22.93
N PHE A 276 -17.18 20.93 23.84
CA PHE A 276 -16.44 20.19 24.88
C PHE A 276 -15.41 19.18 24.34
N ARG A 277 -14.99 19.27 23.07
CA ARG A 277 -14.01 18.37 22.44
C ARG A 277 -13.13 19.13 21.45
N PRO A 278 -11.97 18.58 21.05
CA PRO A 278 -11.24 19.10 19.91
C PRO A 278 -12.13 19.11 18.67
N ASN A 279 -11.98 20.15 17.87
CA ASN A 279 -12.67 20.27 16.61
C ASN A 279 -12.32 19.10 15.67
N ILE A 280 -13.25 18.76 14.79
CA ILE A 280 -13.08 17.67 13.83
C ILE A 280 -12.61 18.27 12.50
N ILE A 281 -11.46 17.81 12.01
CA ILE A 281 -11.01 18.14 10.66
C ILE A 281 -11.73 17.21 9.68
N VAL A 282 -12.41 17.78 8.71
CA VAL A 282 -13.12 17.07 7.66
C VAL A 282 -12.35 17.20 6.36
N LEU A 283 -12.10 16.04 5.75
CA LEU A 283 -11.49 15.87 4.45
C LEU A 283 -12.60 15.47 3.48
N ALA A 284 -12.95 16.34 2.54
CA ALA A 284 -14.09 16.14 1.64
C ALA A 284 -13.79 16.56 0.19
N GLY A 285 -14.50 15.94 -0.75
CA GLY A 285 -14.42 16.23 -2.18
C GLY A 285 -13.42 15.34 -2.94
N LEU A 286 -13.48 15.42 -4.28
CA LEU A 286 -12.77 14.53 -5.19
C LEU A 286 -11.24 14.58 -5.00
N LYS A 287 -10.65 15.78 -5.01
CA LYS A 287 -9.20 15.97 -4.84
C LYS A 287 -8.69 15.41 -3.51
N THR A 288 -9.52 15.49 -2.46
CA THR A 288 -9.17 14.97 -1.14
C THR A 288 -9.27 13.45 -1.10
N ASN A 289 -10.23 12.86 -1.79
CA ASN A 289 -10.31 11.41 -1.95
C ASN A 289 -9.10 10.89 -2.73
N GLU A 290 -8.75 11.53 -3.85
CA GLU A 290 -7.56 11.20 -4.63
C GLU A 290 -6.29 11.30 -3.77
N TRP A 291 -6.15 12.38 -3.00
CA TRP A 291 -5.05 12.54 -2.05
C TRP A 291 -5.06 11.48 -0.94
N ALA A 292 -6.21 11.17 -0.34
CA ALA A 292 -6.32 10.16 0.70
C ALA A 292 -5.96 8.77 0.17
N HIS A 293 -6.34 8.45 -1.07
CA HIS A 293 -5.95 7.21 -1.74
C HIS A 293 -4.43 7.15 -2.02
N ARG A 294 -3.82 8.26 -2.45
CA ARG A 294 -2.38 8.30 -2.77
C ARG A 294 -1.47 8.44 -1.55
N MET A 295 -1.80 9.36 -0.65
CA MET A 295 -0.95 9.85 0.44
C MET A 295 -1.51 9.54 1.83
N GLY A 296 -2.78 9.14 1.95
CA GLY A 296 -3.42 8.89 3.24
C GLY A 296 -2.66 7.86 4.07
N ARG A 297 -1.97 6.90 3.45
CA ARG A 297 -1.15 5.89 4.14
C ARG A 297 0.05 6.44 4.90
N VAL A 298 0.59 7.58 4.46
CA VAL A 298 1.76 8.23 5.10
C VAL A 298 1.31 9.04 6.31
N TYR A 299 0.15 9.71 6.17
CA TYR A 299 -0.29 10.76 7.09
C TYR A 299 -1.49 10.37 7.98
N LEU A 300 -2.34 9.43 7.56
CA LEU A 300 -3.51 8.94 8.29
C LEU A 300 -3.16 7.57 8.88
N ARG A 301 -3.04 7.53 10.21
CA ARG A 301 -2.74 6.32 10.98
C ARG A 301 -3.84 6.08 12.01
N SER A 302 -4.30 4.84 12.09
CA SER A 302 -5.30 4.35 13.03
C SER A 302 -4.67 4.02 14.39
N LYS A 303 -3.37 3.70 14.44
CA LYS A 303 -2.66 3.34 15.68
C LYS A 303 -2.90 4.35 16.80
N GLU A 304 -2.62 5.63 16.56
CA GLU A 304 -2.78 6.70 17.55
C GLU A 304 -4.26 6.93 17.89
N TYR A 305 -5.17 6.67 16.94
CA TYR A 305 -6.60 6.81 17.14
C TYR A 305 -7.18 5.70 18.04
N PHE A 306 -6.68 4.48 17.92
CA PHE A 306 -7.13 3.30 18.67
C PHE A 306 -6.27 2.97 19.90
N GLU A 307 -5.17 3.69 20.15
CA GLU A 307 -4.25 3.42 21.27
C GLU A 307 -4.95 3.33 22.64
N GLY A 308 -5.94 4.21 22.88
CA GLY A 308 -6.73 4.19 24.12
C GLY A 308 -7.60 2.94 24.28
N VAL A 309 -8.03 2.34 23.17
CA VAL A 309 -8.79 1.10 23.13
C VAL A 309 -7.87 -0.10 23.28
N ASP A 310 -6.74 -0.12 22.59
CA ASP A 310 -5.73 -1.19 22.69
C ASP A 310 -5.22 -1.32 24.13
N LYS A 311 -4.91 -0.20 24.78
CA LYS A 311 -4.55 -0.16 26.21
C LYS A 311 -5.64 -0.71 27.13
N ALA A 312 -6.91 -0.45 26.81
CA ALA A 312 -8.03 -0.96 27.62
C ALA A 312 -8.16 -2.48 27.49
N TYR A 313 -7.96 -3.03 26.29
CA TYR A 313 -7.95 -4.47 26.03
C TYR A 313 -6.66 -5.18 26.45
N GLY A 314 -5.63 -4.45 26.90
CA GLY A 314 -4.33 -5.03 27.27
C GLY A 314 -3.53 -5.57 26.07
N VAL A 315 -3.87 -5.16 24.85
CA VAL A 315 -3.18 -5.57 23.63
C VAL A 315 -2.22 -4.49 23.15
N SER A 316 -1.12 -4.89 22.52
CA SER A 316 -0.18 -3.95 21.91
C SER A 316 -0.74 -3.34 20.62
N ARG A 317 -1.51 -4.12 19.84
CA ARG A 317 -2.26 -3.71 18.65
C ARG A 317 -3.47 -4.61 18.49
N SER A 318 -4.61 -4.04 18.10
CA SER A 318 -5.83 -4.77 17.73
C SER A 318 -6.01 -4.77 16.21
N MET A 319 -6.88 -5.62 15.68
CA MET A 319 -7.19 -5.65 14.23
C MET A 319 -7.59 -4.27 13.67
N HIS A 320 -8.16 -3.41 14.51
CA HIS A 320 -8.59 -2.06 14.12
C HIS A 320 -7.47 -1.01 14.18
N SER A 321 -6.36 -1.28 14.88
CA SER A 321 -5.22 -0.37 15.03
C SER A 321 -4.00 -0.76 14.21
N ILE A 322 -4.07 -1.92 13.53
CA ILE A 322 -3.07 -2.36 12.57
C ILE A 322 -3.40 -1.70 11.23
N ASP A 323 -2.42 -1.00 10.64
CA ASP A 323 -2.49 -0.41 9.30
C ASP A 323 -1.36 -0.91 8.39
N GLY A 324 -1.47 -0.56 7.11
CA GLY A 324 -0.38 -0.70 6.15
C GLY A 324 0.03 -2.15 5.93
N ALA A 325 1.34 -2.39 5.93
CA ALA A 325 1.93 -3.70 5.64
C ALA A 325 1.49 -4.79 6.63
N ASP A 326 1.38 -4.45 7.92
CA ASP A 326 0.96 -5.41 8.95
C ASP A 326 -0.52 -5.78 8.77
N HIS A 327 -1.38 -4.83 8.40
CA HIS A 327 -2.81 -5.09 8.16
C HIS A 327 -3.00 -5.95 6.91
N PHE A 328 -2.21 -5.68 5.87
CA PHE A 328 -2.22 -6.46 4.64
C PHE A 328 -1.77 -7.91 4.87
N ARG A 329 -0.67 -8.12 5.60
CA ARG A 329 -0.20 -9.45 6.00
C ARG A 329 -1.27 -10.20 6.81
N PHE A 330 -1.84 -9.53 7.80
CA PHE A 330 -2.91 -10.09 8.63
C PHE A 330 -4.15 -10.46 7.79
N ARG A 331 -4.57 -9.62 6.85
CA ARG A 331 -5.68 -9.93 5.94
C ARG A 331 -5.33 -11.09 5.00
N LYS A 332 -4.09 -11.15 4.49
CA LYS A 332 -3.61 -12.23 3.62
C LYS A 332 -3.64 -13.58 4.34
N SER A 333 -3.22 -13.65 5.60
CA SER A 333 -3.28 -14.89 6.40
C SER A 333 -4.73 -15.28 6.74
N MET A 334 -5.57 -14.31 7.08
CA MET A 334 -6.97 -14.52 7.43
C MET A 334 -7.84 -14.96 6.24
N ASN A 335 -7.53 -14.49 5.02
CA ASN A 335 -8.32 -14.79 3.81
C ASN A 335 -8.57 -16.29 3.58
N THR A 336 -7.63 -17.17 3.95
CA THR A 336 -7.79 -18.62 3.81
C THR A 336 -8.84 -19.17 4.78
N ALA A 337 -8.86 -18.68 6.02
CA ALA A 337 -9.83 -19.06 7.04
C ALA A 337 -11.24 -18.57 6.71
N TYR A 338 -11.37 -17.36 6.16
CA TYR A 338 -12.66 -16.77 5.74
C TYR A 338 -13.02 -17.03 4.28
N SER A 339 -12.33 -17.93 3.58
CA SER A 339 -12.60 -18.17 2.17
C SER A 339 -13.99 -18.76 1.97
N ARG A 340 -14.67 -18.42 0.87
CA ARG A 340 -15.99 -19.00 0.53
C ARG A 340 -15.96 -20.52 0.61
N LYS A 341 -14.91 -21.16 0.09
CA LYS A 341 -14.73 -22.62 0.13
C LYS A 341 -14.65 -23.16 1.57
N THR A 342 -13.93 -22.47 2.44
CA THR A 342 -13.79 -22.83 3.86
C THR A 342 -15.13 -22.69 4.59
N LEU A 343 -15.83 -21.57 4.40
CA LEU A 343 -17.14 -21.32 5.02
C LEU A 343 -18.21 -22.29 4.52
N THR A 344 -18.25 -22.59 3.20
CA THR A 344 -19.19 -23.55 2.64
C THR A 344 -19.01 -24.96 3.23
N ARG A 345 -17.78 -25.37 3.56
CA ARG A 345 -17.52 -26.67 4.20
C ARG A 345 -18.05 -26.78 5.62
N ARG A 346 -18.31 -25.66 6.30
CA ARG A 346 -18.83 -25.62 7.68
C ARG A 346 -20.28 -25.16 7.74
N LEU A 347 -20.98 -25.13 6.60
CA LEU A 347 -22.33 -24.60 6.54
C LEU A 347 -23.32 -25.47 7.33
N ASP A 348 -23.16 -26.79 7.30
CA ASP A 348 -24.00 -27.72 8.07
C ASP A 348 -23.86 -27.47 9.58
N GLU A 349 -22.63 -27.28 10.06
CA GLU A 349 -22.34 -26.91 11.46
C GLU A 349 -23.04 -25.61 11.87
N VAL A 350 -23.01 -24.60 10.99
CA VAL A 350 -23.72 -23.33 11.22
C VAL A 350 -25.23 -23.53 11.30
N TYR A 351 -25.81 -24.36 10.43
CA TYR A 351 -27.24 -24.67 10.48
C TYR A 351 -27.63 -25.41 11.76
N ASP A 352 -26.79 -26.34 12.22
CA ASP A 352 -27.04 -27.09 13.45
C ASP A 352 -26.97 -26.18 14.68
N LEU A 353 -25.99 -25.29 14.76
CA LEU A 353 -25.89 -24.28 15.82
C LEU A 353 -27.10 -23.34 15.82
N ALA A 354 -27.53 -22.88 14.63
CA ALA A 354 -28.70 -22.04 14.49
C ALA A 354 -29.98 -22.75 14.96
N ARG A 355 -30.19 -24.01 14.52
CA ARG A 355 -31.35 -24.83 14.94
C ARG A 355 -31.34 -25.09 16.44
N ALA A 356 -30.19 -25.45 17.01
CA ALA A 356 -30.03 -25.70 18.44
C ALA A 356 -30.34 -24.46 19.29
N HIS A 357 -29.95 -23.26 18.82
CA HIS A 357 -30.29 -22.02 19.49
C HIS A 357 -31.78 -21.68 19.38
N MET A 358 -32.36 -21.82 18.17
CA MET A 358 -33.79 -21.55 17.93
C MET A 358 -34.72 -22.53 18.66
N ALA A 359 -34.28 -23.76 18.94
CA ALA A 359 -35.06 -24.74 19.70
C ALA A 359 -35.38 -24.27 21.13
N ARG A 360 -34.68 -23.25 21.65
CA ARG A 360 -34.94 -22.63 22.96
C ARG A 360 -36.03 -21.55 22.90
N TRP A 361 -36.51 -21.21 21.70
CA TRP A 361 -37.52 -20.17 21.53
C TRP A 361 -38.92 -20.73 21.69
N GLU A 362 -39.77 -19.98 22.38
CA GLU A 362 -41.19 -20.29 22.50
C GLU A 362 -41.99 -19.54 21.42
N VAL A 363 -42.78 -20.30 20.67
CA VAL A 363 -43.61 -19.75 19.59
C VAL A 363 -44.67 -18.81 20.17
N GLY A 364 -44.77 -17.61 19.62
CA GLY A 364 -45.71 -16.57 20.06
C GLY A 364 -45.09 -15.54 21.02
N THR A 365 -43.88 -15.78 21.51
CA THR A 365 -43.18 -14.83 22.39
C THR A 365 -42.68 -13.63 21.61
N THR A 366 -42.97 -12.42 22.13
CA THR A 366 -42.46 -11.16 21.56
C THR A 366 -41.17 -10.76 22.25
N MET A 367 -40.11 -10.48 21.49
CA MET A 367 -38.80 -10.10 22.01
C MET A 367 -38.24 -8.88 21.25
N PRO A 368 -37.48 -7.99 21.91
CA PRO A 368 -36.74 -6.95 21.22
C PRO A 368 -35.73 -7.56 20.24
N VAL A 369 -35.71 -7.05 18.99
CA VAL A 369 -34.89 -7.58 17.89
C VAL A 369 -33.41 -7.69 18.28
N GLN A 370 -32.85 -6.69 18.98
CA GLN A 370 -31.44 -6.72 19.39
C GLN A 370 -31.14 -7.81 20.43
N THR A 371 -32.07 -8.05 21.35
CA THR A 371 -31.96 -9.08 22.39
C THR A 371 -32.07 -10.48 21.80
N MET A 372 -32.86 -10.65 20.75
CA MET A 372 -33.01 -11.91 20.03
C MET A 372 -31.82 -12.18 19.09
N LEU A 373 -31.45 -11.21 18.24
CA LEU A 373 -30.47 -11.45 17.17
C LEU A 373 -29.02 -11.54 17.68
N ARG A 374 -28.64 -10.82 18.74
CA ARG A 374 -27.24 -10.82 19.20
C ARG A 374 -26.76 -12.20 19.70
N PRO A 375 -27.48 -12.88 20.62
CA PRO A 375 -27.09 -14.22 21.06
C PRO A 375 -27.18 -15.25 19.93
N PHE A 376 -28.22 -15.15 19.08
CA PHE A 376 -28.41 -16.01 17.92
C PHE A 376 -27.25 -15.95 16.92
N ILE A 377 -26.81 -14.74 16.56
CA ILE A 377 -25.65 -14.54 15.69
C ILE A 377 -24.39 -15.08 16.38
N ASN A 378 -24.18 -14.75 17.66
CA ASN A 378 -23.01 -15.18 18.41
C ASN A 378 -22.89 -16.72 18.49
N ALA A 379 -24.03 -17.43 18.57
CA ALA A 379 -24.08 -18.88 18.67
C ALA A 379 -23.54 -19.57 17.42
N GLN A 380 -23.60 -18.87 16.29
CA GLN A 380 -23.05 -19.32 15.02
C GLN A 380 -21.62 -18.80 14.83
N THR A 381 -21.38 -17.51 15.09
CA THR A 381 -20.12 -16.86 14.74
C THR A 381 -18.96 -17.23 15.66
N SER A 382 -19.20 -17.39 16.97
CA SER A 382 -18.11 -17.67 17.91
C SER A 382 -17.48 -19.05 17.67
N PRO A 383 -18.26 -20.15 17.56
CA PRO A 383 -17.70 -21.46 17.24
C PRO A 383 -17.12 -21.52 15.83
N LEU A 384 -17.73 -20.81 14.87
CA LEU A 384 -17.25 -20.78 13.49
C LEU A 384 -15.91 -20.05 13.35
N LEU A 385 -15.72 -18.92 14.05
CA LEU A 385 -14.56 -18.04 13.84
C LEU A 385 -13.46 -18.19 14.89
N ALA A 386 -13.83 -18.39 16.15
CA ALA A 386 -12.91 -18.51 17.28
C ALA A 386 -12.75 -19.95 17.77
N ASN A 387 -13.59 -20.88 17.30
CA ASN A 387 -13.65 -22.26 17.81
C ASN A 387 -13.85 -22.33 19.33
N ILE A 388 -14.55 -21.33 19.88
CA ILE A 388 -14.85 -21.17 21.31
C ILE A 388 -16.33 -20.77 21.42
N ASP A 389 -17.02 -21.26 22.45
CA ASP A 389 -18.35 -20.77 22.79
C ASP A 389 -18.23 -19.58 23.76
N THR A 390 -18.89 -18.47 23.44
CA THR A 390 -18.89 -17.23 24.22
C THR A 390 -20.30 -16.74 24.54
N GLN A 391 -21.30 -17.63 24.50
CA GLN A 391 -22.70 -17.26 24.75
C GLN A 391 -22.91 -16.56 26.09
N ASP A 392 -22.22 -16.99 27.14
CA ASP A 392 -22.42 -16.48 28.49
C ASP A 392 -21.76 -15.10 28.70
N GLU A 393 -20.78 -14.75 27.87
CA GLU A 393 -19.95 -13.54 28.04
C GLU A 393 -20.28 -12.43 27.03
N ILE A 394 -20.96 -12.74 25.92
CA ILE A 394 -21.10 -11.82 24.78
C ILE A 394 -21.80 -10.50 25.14
N VAL A 395 -22.77 -10.54 26.05
CA VAL A 395 -23.50 -9.33 26.48
C VAL A 395 -22.57 -8.39 27.24
N ASP A 396 -21.84 -8.94 28.22
CA ASP A 396 -20.88 -8.16 29.02
C ASP A 396 -19.72 -7.66 28.15
N ALA A 397 -19.22 -8.48 27.22
CA ALA A 397 -18.20 -8.09 26.26
C ALA A 397 -18.66 -6.94 25.33
N LEU A 398 -19.91 -6.97 24.84
CA LEU A 398 -20.47 -5.90 24.01
C LEU A 398 -20.64 -4.60 24.79
N GLU A 399 -21.14 -4.67 26.02
CA GLU A 399 -21.29 -3.49 26.87
C GLU A 399 -19.93 -2.90 27.27
N TYR A 400 -18.95 -3.76 27.57
CA TYR A 400 -17.57 -3.37 27.81
C TYR A 400 -17.00 -2.66 26.57
N LYS A 401 -17.12 -3.28 25.38
CA LYS A 401 -16.67 -2.71 24.10
C LYS A 401 -17.29 -1.34 23.83
N VAL A 402 -18.61 -1.20 23.95
CA VAL A 402 -19.31 0.09 23.73
C VAL A 402 -18.77 1.17 24.67
N ARG A 403 -18.51 0.84 25.93
CA ARG A 403 -17.98 1.80 26.90
C ARG A 403 -16.52 2.16 26.62
N VAL A 404 -15.69 1.18 26.24
CA VAL A 404 -14.31 1.40 25.79
C VAL A 404 -14.27 2.32 24.57
N LEU A 405 -15.12 2.10 23.57
CA LEU A 405 -15.22 2.97 22.39
C LEU A 405 -15.67 4.40 22.76
N ASN A 406 -16.66 4.53 23.65
CA ASN A 406 -17.16 5.82 24.10
C ASN A 406 -16.14 6.64 24.91
N VAL A 407 -15.21 5.98 25.60
CA VAL A 407 -14.14 6.66 26.37
C VAL A 407 -12.89 6.88 25.52
N GLY A 408 -12.44 5.85 24.81
CA GLY A 408 -11.17 5.83 24.09
C GLY A 408 -11.19 6.54 22.74
N ILE A 409 -12.33 6.46 22.03
CA ILE A 409 -12.44 6.95 20.65
C ILE A 409 -13.38 8.14 20.55
N ILE A 410 -14.65 7.92 20.86
CA ILE A 410 -15.71 8.93 20.69
C ILE A 410 -15.55 10.06 21.71
N LYS A 411 -14.85 9.78 22.83
CA LYS A 411 -14.59 10.71 23.94
C LYS A 411 -15.87 11.35 24.49
N MET A 412 -16.98 10.60 24.45
CA MET A 412 -18.28 10.99 25.02
C MET A 412 -18.34 10.77 26.53
N LEU A 413 -17.52 9.85 27.05
CA LEU A 413 -17.49 9.50 28.47
C LEU A 413 -16.11 9.79 29.09
N PRO A 414 -16.05 10.25 30.36
CA PRO A 414 -14.79 10.48 31.05
C PRO A 414 -13.96 9.20 31.24
N LYS A 415 -12.63 9.35 31.30
CA LYS A 415 -11.68 8.22 31.47
C LYS A 415 -11.94 7.37 32.72
N PHE A 416 -12.45 7.94 33.80
CA PHE A 416 -12.73 7.19 35.03
C PHE A 416 -13.86 6.16 34.87
N MET A 417 -14.72 6.30 33.85
CA MET A 417 -15.81 5.36 33.58
C MET A 417 -15.30 3.94 33.29
N LEU A 418 -14.06 3.79 32.80
CA LEU A 418 -13.39 2.49 32.62
C LEU A 418 -12.98 1.82 33.94
N LYS A 419 -12.90 2.59 35.04
CA LYS A 419 -12.46 2.09 36.35
C LYS A 419 -13.61 1.71 37.27
N THR A 420 -14.86 1.80 36.80
CA THR A 420 -16.04 1.49 37.60
C THR A 420 -16.08 0.00 37.97
N PRO A 421 -16.65 -0.40 39.13
CA PRO A 421 -16.74 -1.79 39.55
C PRO A 421 -17.48 -2.69 38.53
N SER A 422 -18.52 -2.16 37.88
CA SER A 422 -19.22 -2.83 36.78
C SER A 422 -18.29 -3.14 35.61
N MET A 423 -17.41 -2.20 35.23
CA MET A 423 -16.45 -2.40 34.13
C MET A 423 -15.32 -3.37 34.49
N ARG A 424 -14.86 -3.37 35.75
CA ARG A 424 -13.83 -4.32 36.19
C ARG A 424 -14.33 -5.76 36.17
N ARG A 425 -15.60 -5.99 36.53
CA ARG A 425 -16.22 -7.32 36.43
C ARG A 425 -16.30 -7.81 34.99
N ARG A 426 -16.75 -6.94 34.08
CA ARG A 426 -16.93 -7.23 32.65
C ARG A 426 -15.63 -7.34 31.84
N ALA A 427 -14.51 -6.94 32.41
CA ALA A 427 -13.19 -7.08 31.80
C ALA A 427 -12.50 -8.40 32.18
N GLY A 428 -12.99 -9.09 33.21
CA GLY A 428 -12.44 -10.35 33.72
C GLY A 428 -13.37 -11.54 33.58
N SER A 429 -14.61 -11.32 33.14
CA SER A 429 -15.42 -12.29 32.39
C SER A 429 -14.92 -12.33 30.97
#